data_AF-K1UJB2-F1
#
_entry.id   AF-K1UJB2-F1
#
_cell.length_a   1.000
_cell.length_b   1.000
_cell.length_c   1.000
_cell.angle_alpha   90.00
_cell.angle_beta   90.00
_cell.angle_gamma   90.00
#
_symmetry.space_group_name_H-M   'P 1'
#
loop_
_entity.id
_entity.type
_entity.pdbx_description
1 polymer ?
#
loop_
_entity_poly.entity_id
_entity_poly.type
_entity_poly.pdbx_seq_one_letter_code
_entity_poly.pdbx_strand_id
1 'polypeptide(L)'
;MASFRGTIRSEALKMKTKLTAIIPDTLQSTDRYPVVYLLHGLSGNTDDWSDGSQVWLLAKAYNLIFVIPEVQRSFYTDMEFGPAYFTYISQELPALCKKLFPISPKR
;
A
#
# COMPACT_ATOMS: atom_id res chain seq x y z
N MET A 1 -15.68 -4.71 -8.14
CA MET A 1 -14.47 -4.01 -7.64
C MET A 1 -14.22 -4.47 -6.23
N ALA A 2 -12.96 -4.75 -5.86
CA ALA A 2 -12.63 -5.32 -4.56
C ALA A 2 -11.70 -4.39 -3.75
N SER A 3 -12.04 -4.24 -2.47
CA SER A 3 -11.16 -3.64 -1.46
C SER A 3 -10.61 -4.74 -0.59
N PHE A 4 -9.30 -4.79 -0.44
CA PHE A 4 -8.66 -5.67 0.53
C PHE A 4 -8.07 -4.82 1.64
N ARG A 5 -8.69 -4.89 2.81
CA ARG A 5 -8.16 -4.32 4.05
C ARG A 5 -7.61 -5.46 4.89
N GLY A 6 -6.34 -5.37 5.25
CA GLY A 6 -5.63 -6.46 5.89
C GLY A 6 -4.67 -5.98 6.95
N THR A 7 -4.29 -6.92 7.81
CA THR A 7 -3.19 -6.74 8.76
C THR A 7 -2.08 -7.70 8.40
N ILE A 8 -0.86 -7.19 8.35
CA ILE A 8 0.37 -7.96 8.12
C ILE A 8 1.26 -7.85 9.34
N ARG A 9 2.12 -8.84 9.58
CA ARG A 9 3.25 -8.67 10.51
C ARG A 9 4.42 -8.13 9.71
N SER A 10 4.92 -6.96 10.10
CA SER A 10 6.12 -6.37 9.51
C SER A 10 7.34 -6.74 10.35
N GLU A 11 8.38 -7.19 9.68
CA GLU A 11 9.68 -7.45 10.27
C GLU A 11 10.48 -6.17 10.47
N ALA A 12 10.37 -5.18 9.58
CA ALA A 12 11.03 -3.88 9.76
C ALA A 12 10.45 -3.12 10.96
N LEU A 13 9.12 -3.17 11.14
CA LEU A 13 8.44 -2.47 12.23
C LEU A 13 8.36 -3.29 13.53
N LYS A 14 8.63 -4.59 13.46
CA LYS A 14 8.47 -5.57 14.56
C LYS A 14 7.06 -5.63 15.16
N MET A 15 6.05 -5.15 14.44
CA MET A 15 4.65 -5.11 14.87
C MET A 15 3.69 -5.56 13.77
N LYS A 16 2.42 -5.78 14.14
CA LYS A 16 1.35 -5.91 13.16
C LYS A 16 0.98 -4.51 12.65
N THR A 17 0.82 -4.34 11.34
CA THR A 17 0.45 -3.07 10.72
C THR A 17 -0.65 -3.29 9.66
N LYS A 18 -1.43 -2.24 9.41
CA LYS A 18 -2.55 -2.28 8.46
C LYS A 18 -2.10 -1.90 7.04
N LEU A 19 -2.87 -2.37 6.07
CA LEU A 19 -2.70 -2.13 4.66
C LEU A 19 -4.08 -2.13 4.00
N THR A 20 -4.34 -1.14 3.16
CA THR A 20 -5.46 -1.15 2.22
C THR A 20 -4.92 -1.31 0.80
N ALA A 21 -5.43 -2.29 0.06
CA ALA A 21 -5.18 -2.47 -1.36
C ALA A 21 -6.49 -2.33 -2.14
N ILE A 22 -6.48 -1.49 -3.17
CA ILE A 22 -7.61 -1.27 -4.07
C ILE A 22 -7.27 -1.91 -5.41
N ILE A 23 -8.05 -2.91 -5.76
CA ILE A 23 -7.80 -3.75 -6.94
C ILE A 23 -9.08 -3.80 -7.78
N PRO A 24 -9.05 -3.28 -9.01
CA PRO A 24 -10.16 -3.42 -9.94
C PRO A 24 -10.46 -4.90 -10.22
N ASP A 25 -11.74 -5.25 -10.28
CA ASP A 25 -12.21 -6.58 -10.67
C ASP A 25 -12.03 -6.88 -12.17
N THR A 26 -11.64 -5.87 -12.94
CA THR A 26 -11.27 -6.00 -14.36
C THR A 26 -9.88 -6.60 -14.56
N LEU A 27 -9.05 -6.67 -13.50
CA LEU A 27 -7.68 -7.17 -13.60
C LEU A 27 -7.65 -8.70 -13.66
N GLN A 28 -6.91 -9.24 -14.62
CA GLN A 28 -6.67 -10.67 -14.80
C GLN A 28 -5.40 -11.09 -14.05
N SER A 29 -5.43 -12.23 -13.35
CA SER A 29 -4.30 -12.70 -12.55
C SER A 29 -3.07 -13.08 -13.38
N THR A 30 -3.23 -13.30 -14.68
CA THR A 30 -2.16 -13.65 -15.64
C THR A 30 -1.32 -12.47 -16.07
N ASP A 31 -1.83 -11.24 -15.93
CA ASP A 31 -1.14 -10.03 -16.33
C ASP A 31 -0.36 -9.40 -15.17
N ARG A 32 0.39 -8.34 -15.48
CA ARG A 32 1.12 -7.53 -14.50
C ARG A 32 0.74 -6.07 -14.65
N TYR A 33 0.29 -5.45 -13.56
CA TYR A 33 -0.28 -4.10 -13.59
C TYR A 33 0.61 -3.09 -12.86
N PRO A 34 0.63 -1.82 -13.30
CA PRO A 34 1.27 -0.75 -12.56
C PRO A 34 0.67 -0.61 -11.15
N VAL A 35 1.53 -0.26 -10.19
CA VAL A 35 1.15 -0.04 -8.79
C VAL A 35 1.48 1.38 -8.37
N VAL A 36 0.58 2.00 -7.63
CA VAL A 36 0.76 3.32 -7.03
C VAL A 36 0.66 3.19 -5.51
N TYR A 37 1.70 3.64 -4.82
CA TYR A 37 1.73 3.73 -3.36
C TYR A 37 1.20 5.10 -2.93
N LEU A 38 0.03 5.13 -2.30
CA LEU A 38 -0.59 6.35 -1.80
C LEU A 38 -0.27 6.51 -0.31
N LEU A 39 0.46 7.57 0.00
CA LEU A 39 0.97 7.85 1.33
C LEU A 39 0.01 8.84 2.03
N HIS A 40 -0.45 8.50 3.24
CA HIS A 40 -1.37 9.34 4.02
C HIS A 40 -0.63 10.46 4.78
N GLY A 41 -1.40 11.42 5.29
CA GLY A 41 -0.86 12.53 6.08
C GLY A 41 -0.58 12.18 7.53
N LEU A 42 -0.05 13.15 8.29
CA LEU A 42 0.37 12.98 9.70
C LEU A 42 -0.74 12.49 10.64
N SER A 43 -1.99 12.91 10.42
CA SER A 43 -3.15 12.51 11.25
C SER A 43 -4.00 11.41 10.59
N GLY A 44 -3.49 10.85 9.51
CA GLY A 44 -4.19 9.92 8.65
C GLY A 44 -3.96 8.45 8.98
N ASN A 45 -4.61 7.59 8.21
CA ASN A 45 -4.35 6.15 8.20
C ASN A 45 -4.64 5.55 6.81
N THR A 46 -4.74 4.21 6.75
CA THR A 46 -4.95 3.44 5.53
C THR A 46 -6.29 3.66 4.81
N ASP A 47 -7.25 4.36 5.42
CA ASP A 47 -8.58 4.61 4.87
C ASP A 47 -8.72 6.02 4.27
N ASP A 48 -7.81 6.96 4.58
CA ASP A 48 -7.89 8.37 4.16
C ASP A 48 -8.14 8.53 2.65
N TRP A 49 -7.36 7.84 1.84
CA TRP A 49 -7.48 7.91 0.38
C TRP A 49 -8.69 7.14 -0.14
N SER A 50 -9.06 6.02 0.49
CA SER A 50 -10.22 5.24 0.05
C SER A 50 -11.54 5.96 0.30
N ASP A 51 -11.58 6.78 1.35
CA ASP A 51 -12.80 7.42 1.84
C ASP A 51 -12.88 8.88 1.39
N GLY A 52 -11.72 9.56 1.28
CA GLY A 52 -11.61 10.98 0.91
C GLY A 52 -11.38 11.26 -0.57
N SER A 53 -11.36 10.24 -1.44
CA SER A 53 -11.05 10.44 -2.86
C SER A 53 -11.77 9.48 -3.81
N GLN A 54 -11.62 9.74 -5.11
CA GLN A 54 -12.14 8.88 -6.20
C GLN A 54 -11.14 7.81 -6.65
N VAL A 55 -10.24 7.37 -5.77
CA VAL A 55 -9.19 6.39 -6.07
C VAL A 55 -9.73 5.11 -6.74
N TRP A 56 -10.95 4.69 -6.40
CA TRP A 56 -11.66 3.57 -7.03
C TRP A 56 -11.91 3.76 -8.53
N LEU A 57 -12.38 4.96 -8.90
CA LEU A 57 -12.66 5.30 -10.30
C LEU A 57 -11.36 5.36 -11.10
N LEU A 58 -10.31 5.94 -10.52
CA LEU A 58 -8.97 5.99 -11.12
C LEU A 58 -8.39 4.58 -11.30
N ALA A 59 -8.54 3.71 -10.32
CA ALA A 59 -8.03 2.34 -10.38
C ALA A 59 -8.61 1.60 -11.59
N LYS A 60 -9.92 1.71 -11.78
CA LYS A 60 -10.64 1.11 -12.90
C LYS A 60 -10.30 1.75 -14.24
N ALA A 61 -10.26 3.09 -14.29
CA ALA A 61 -10.02 3.82 -15.54
C ALA A 61 -8.61 3.55 -16.12
N TYR A 62 -7.61 3.38 -15.26
CA TYR A 62 -6.22 3.25 -15.66
C TYR A 62 -5.63 1.85 -15.45
N ASN A 63 -6.44 0.87 -15.02
CA ASN A 63 -5.99 -0.48 -14.64
C ASN A 63 -4.79 -0.44 -13.67
N LEU A 64 -4.92 0.35 -12.61
CA LEU A 64 -3.92 0.54 -11.57
C LEU A 64 -4.29 -0.26 -10.32
N ILE A 65 -3.26 -0.74 -9.63
CA ILE A 65 -3.37 -1.21 -8.24
C ILE A 65 -2.94 -0.07 -7.32
N PHE A 66 -3.78 0.30 -6.36
CA PHE A 66 -3.38 1.23 -5.31
C PHE A 66 -3.08 0.50 -4.01
N VAL A 67 -2.00 0.89 -3.36
CA VAL A 67 -1.57 0.38 -2.05
C VAL A 67 -1.46 1.57 -1.10
N ILE A 68 -2.19 1.52 0.01
CA ILE A 68 -2.20 2.53 1.07
C ILE A 68 -1.69 1.86 2.36
N PRO A 69 -0.42 2.09 2.75
CA PRO A 69 0.18 1.50 3.93
C PRO A 69 0.03 2.37 5.18
N GLU A 70 -0.03 1.74 6.34
CA GLU A 70 0.01 2.42 7.64
C GLU A 70 1.46 2.70 8.08
N VAL A 71 1.77 3.95 8.41
CA VAL A 71 3.10 4.35 8.91
C VAL A 71 3.07 5.20 10.19
N GLN A 72 1.92 5.30 10.85
CA GLN A 72 1.69 6.14 12.01
C GLN A 72 2.18 7.59 11.75
N ARG A 73 2.75 8.22 12.78
CA ARG A 73 3.26 9.61 12.73
C ARG A 73 4.77 9.67 12.48
N SER A 74 5.28 8.76 11.65
CA SER A 74 6.72 8.55 11.45
C SER A 74 7.38 9.48 10.42
N PHE A 75 6.58 10.23 9.66
CA PHE A 75 7.08 10.94 8.47
C PHE A 75 7.87 10.04 7.52
N TYR A 76 7.47 8.76 7.41
CA TYR A 76 8.10 7.78 6.53
C TYR A 76 9.61 7.59 6.79
N THR A 77 10.07 7.86 8.01
CA THR A 77 11.50 7.87 8.34
C THR A 77 11.82 6.73 9.30
N ASP A 78 13.02 6.14 9.19
CA ASP A 78 13.53 5.26 10.24
C ASP A 78 13.79 6.12 11.49
N MET A 79 12.95 5.92 12.50
CA MET A 79 12.92 6.81 13.66
C MET A 79 14.14 6.59 14.55
N GLU A 80 14.74 7.68 15.05
CA GLU A 80 15.80 7.62 16.07
C GLU A 80 15.35 6.82 17.30
N PHE A 81 14.12 7.08 17.75
CA PHE A 81 13.46 6.36 18.84
C PHE A 81 12.15 5.74 18.33
N GLY A 82 12.26 4.67 17.56
CA GLY A 82 11.08 3.95 17.11
C GLY A 82 11.35 2.93 16.01
N PRO A 83 10.29 2.44 15.37
CA PRO A 83 10.39 1.50 14.27
C PRO A 83 11.06 2.08 13.01
N ALA A 84 11.56 1.17 12.15
CA ALA A 84 12.19 1.49 10.88
C ALA A 84 11.15 1.67 9.75
N TYR A 85 10.41 2.79 9.76
CA TYR A 85 9.33 3.03 8.79
C TYR A 85 9.82 3.31 7.36
N PHE A 86 11.00 3.91 7.18
CA PHE A 86 11.57 4.08 5.85
C PHE A 86 11.99 2.73 5.26
N THR A 87 12.60 1.87 6.07
CA THR A 87 12.93 0.49 5.66
C THR A 87 11.66 -0.29 5.30
N TYR A 88 10.60 -0.16 6.10
CA TYR A 88 9.30 -0.77 5.79
C TYR A 88 8.74 -0.30 4.44
N ILE A 89 8.65 1.03 4.21
CA ILE A 89 8.00 1.58 3.01
C ILE A 89 8.82 1.37 1.74
N SER A 90 10.15 1.43 1.84
CA SER A 90 11.06 1.40 0.68
C SER A 90 11.49 -0.01 0.26
N GLN A 91 11.52 -0.96 1.20
CA GLN A 91 12.04 -2.30 0.95
C GLN A 91 11.02 -3.40 1.22
N GLU A 92 10.52 -3.49 2.45
CA GLU A 92 9.66 -4.62 2.88
C GLU A 92 8.31 -4.60 2.15
N LEU A 93 7.62 -3.46 2.18
CA LEU A 93 6.29 -3.34 1.58
C LEU A 93 6.31 -3.60 0.06
N PRO A 94 7.22 -3.01 -0.75
CA PRO A 94 7.30 -3.34 -2.16
C PRO A 94 7.59 -4.82 -2.44
N ALA A 95 8.48 -5.44 -1.66
CA ALA A 95 8.76 -6.87 -1.78
C ALA A 95 7.54 -7.73 -1.46
N LEU A 96 6.75 -7.34 -0.45
CA LEU A 96 5.51 -8.03 -0.10
C LEU A 96 4.42 -7.85 -1.18
N CYS A 97 4.20 -6.63 -1.67
CA CYS A 97 3.23 -6.36 -2.73
C CYS A 97 3.52 -7.17 -4.00
N LYS A 98 4.80 -7.39 -4.35
CA LYS A 98 5.20 -8.24 -5.49
C LYS A 98 4.78 -9.70 -5.33
N LYS A 99 4.68 -10.19 -4.09
CA LYS A 99 4.26 -11.57 -3.78
C LYS A 99 2.75 -11.70 -3.71
N LEU A 100 2.07 -10.68 -3.17
CA LEU A 100 0.63 -10.73 -2.91
C LEU A 100 -0.23 -10.33 -4.12
N PHE A 101 0.28 -9.46 -4.99
CA PHE A 101 -0.51 -8.84 -6.04
C PHE A 101 0.17 -8.99 -7.42
N PRO A 102 -0.60 -9.00 -8.51
CA PRO A 102 -0.07 -9.10 -9.87
C PRO A 102 0.54 -7.76 -10.33
N ILE A 103 1.61 -7.31 -9.68
CA ILE A 103 2.24 -6.01 -9.98
C ILE A 103 3.39 -6.13 -10.97
N SER A 104 3.50 -5.13 -11.85
CA SER A 104 4.56 -5.00 -12.85
C SER A 104 5.92 -4.76 -12.18
N PRO A 105 6.99 -5.44 -12.64
CA PRO A 105 8.34 -5.18 -12.16
C PRO A 105 8.95 -3.91 -12.78
N LYS A 106 8.35 -3.34 -13.83
CA LYS A 106 8.84 -2.13 -14.50
C LYS A 106 8.59 -0.90 -13.61
N ARG A 107 9.58 -0.02 -13.50
CA ARG A 107 9.50 1.27 -12.81
C ARG A 107 9.65 2.41 -13.80
#